data_AF-A0A067JTR9-F1
#
_entry.id   AF-A0A067JTR9-F1
#
_cell.length_a   1.000
_cell.length_b   1.000
_cell.length_c   1.000
_cell.angle_alpha   90.00
_cell.angle_beta   90.00
_cell.angle_gamma   90.00
#
_symmetry.space_group_name_H-M   'P 1'
#
loop_
_entity.id
_entity.type
_entity.pdbx_description
1 polymer ?
#
loop_
_entity_poly.entity_id
_entity_poly.type
_entity_poly.pdbx_seq_one_letter_code
_entity_poly.pdbx_strand_id
1 'polypeptide(L)' 'MTDFEEQLIMSPKPSFEQLVEGTQFMIGMVQSDSGTEWSQKIPKFEDFLRIGDEASRMLQE' A
#
# COMPACT_ATOMS: atom_id res chain seq x y z
N MET A 1 0.22 -18.56 30.09
CA MET A 1 0.90 -17.49 29.34
C MET A 1 1.07 -18.05 27.95
N THR A 2 0.24 -17.64 27.01
CA THR A 2 0.25 -18.20 25.66
C THR A 2 1.48 -17.62 24.95
N ASP A 3 2.43 -18.45 24.57
CA ASP A 3 3.53 -18.06 23.69
C ASP A 3 2.93 -17.74 22.32
N PHE A 4 2.53 -16.49 22.14
CA PHE A 4 2.20 -15.94 20.83
C PHE A 4 3.54 -15.65 20.16
N GLU A 5 4.14 -16.69 19.59
CA GLU A 5 5.30 -16.52 18.71
C GLU A 5 4.82 -15.62 17.58
N GLU A 6 5.24 -14.35 17.59
CA GLU A 6 4.95 -13.40 16.52
C GLU A 6 5.50 -13.98 15.22
N GLN A 7 4.65 -14.70 14.49
CA GLN A 7 4.95 -15.17 13.16
C GLN A 7 5.09 -13.93 12.29
N LEU A 8 6.31 -13.44 12.17
CA LEU A 8 6.65 -12.34 11.28
C LEU A 8 6.26 -12.77 9.86
N ILE A 9 5.20 -12.16 9.35
CA ILE A 9 4.82 -12.34 7.95
C ILE A 9 5.89 -11.64 7.12
N MET A 10 6.86 -12.43 6.64
CA MET A 10 7.89 -11.93 5.75
C MET A 10 7.22 -11.52 4.45
N SER A 11 7.22 -10.21 4.19
CA SER A 11 6.72 -9.69 2.92
C SER A 11 7.65 -10.17 1.79
N PRO A 12 7.09 -10.53 0.62
CA PRO A 12 7.90 -10.88 -0.54
C PRO A 12 8.79 -9.70 -0.93
N LYS A 13 10.01 -9.99 -1.40
CA LYS A 13 10.92 -8.95 -1.89
C LYS A 13 10.32 -8.30 -3.15
N PRO A 14 10.17 -6.97 -3.19
CA PRO A 14 9.61 -6.29 -4.36
C PRO A 14 10.55 -6.38 -5.56
N SER A 15 9.98 -6.40 -6.77
CA SER A 15 10.73 -6.26 -8.02
C SER A 15 11.27 -4.83 -8.18
N PHE A 16 12.21 -4.65 -9.11
CA PHE A 16 12.72 -3.32 -9.44
C PHE A 16 11.62 -2.43 -10.03
N GLU A 17 10.74 -2.96 -10.90
CA GLU A 17 9.63 -2.16 -11.44
C GLU A 17 8.69 -1.69 -10.32
N GLN A 18 8.36 -2.56 -9.36
CA GLN A 18 7.52 -2.21 -8.22
C GLN A 18 8.15 -1.11 -7.35
N LEU A 19 9.47 -1.14 -7.17
CA LEU A 19 10.19 -0.09 -6.46
C LEU A 19 10.14 1.25 -7.22
N VAL A 20 10.33 1.23 -8.55
CA VAL A 20 10.28 2.43 -9.39
C VAL A 20 8.88 3.04 -9.40
N GLU A 21 7.85 2.22 -9.60
CA GLU A 21 6.44 2.62 -9.60
C GLU A 21 6.05 3.22 -8.25
N GLY A 22 6.36 2.53 -7.14
CA GLY A 22 6.09 3.02 -5.79
C GLY A 22 6.82 4.34 -5.49
N THR A 23 8.04 4.50 -5.98
CA THR A 23 8.82 5.75 -5.80
C THR A 23 8.19 6.91 -6.57
N GLN A 24 7.82 6.71 -7.84
CA GLN A 24 7.15 7.74 -8.64
C GLN A 24 5.80 8.12 -8.04
N PHE A 25 5.07 7.13 -7.54
CA PHE A 25 3.82 7.34 -6.84
C PHE A 25 4.01 8.20 -5.59
N MET A 26 4.98 7.89 -4.71
CA MET A 26 5.28 8.71 -3.52
C MET A 26 5.73 10.12 -3.87
N ILE A 27 6.55 10.30 -4.90
CA ILE A 27 6.97 11.63 -5.38
C ILE A 27 5.73 12.42 -5.83
N GLY A 28 4.84 11.80 -6.59
CA GLY A 28 3.59 12.41 -7.03
C GLY A 28 2.64 12.77 -5.88
N MET A 29 2.70 12.05 -4.75
CA MET A 29 1.97 12.37 -3.53
C MET A 29 2.59 13.56 -2.79
N VAL A 30 3.92 13.56 -2.60
CA VAL A 30 4.64 14.61 -1.85
C VAL A 30 4.65 15.96 -2.57
N GLN A 31 4.66 15.97 -3.91
CA GLN A 31 4.61 17.19 -4.73
C GLN A 31 3.21 17.80 -4.87
N SER A 32 2.18 17.18 -4.28
CA SER A 32 0.81 17.71 -4.32
C SER A 32 0.68 18.86 -3.32
N ASP A 33 1.01 20.08 -3.74
CA ASP A 33 1.04 21.29 -2.88
C ASP A 33 -0.36 21.74 -2.40
N SER A 34 -1.44 21.08 -2.81
CA SER A 34 -2.81 21.44 -2.43
C SER A 34 -3.62 20.24 -1.93
N GLY A 35 -4.33 20.42 -0.80
CA GLY A 35 -5.20 19.38 -0.22
C GLY A 35 -6.30 18.89 -1.16
N THR A 36 -6.67 19.68 -2.18
CA THR A 36 -7.65 19.31 -3.21
C THR A 36 -7.11 18.25 -4.18
N GLU A 37 -5.81 18.31 -4.50
CA GLU A 37 -5.13 17.31 -5.33
C GLU A 37 -4.90 16.01 -4.56
N TRP A 38 -4.71 16.12 -3.24
CA TRP A 38 -4.64 14.97 -2.33
C TRP A 38 -5.94 14.18 -2.30
N SER A 39 -7.10 14.84 -2.14
CA SER A 39 -8.41 14.17 -2.13
C SER A 39 -8.69 13.34 -3.39
N GLN A 40 -8.16 13.75 -4.54
CA GLN A 40 -8.29 13.02 -5.80
C GLN A 40 -7.26 11.88 -5.96
N LYS A 41 -6.15 11.94 -5.22
CA LYS A 41 -5.10 10.91 -5.22
C LYS A 41 -5.28 9.85 -4.13
N ILE A 42 -6.07 10.11 -3.07
CA ILE A 42 -6.44 9.13 -2.03
C ILE A 42 -6.96 7.80 -2.62
N PRO A 43 -7.91 7.79 -3.59
CA PRO A 43 -8.40 6.53 -4.13
C PRO A 43 -7.31 5.69 -4.83
N LYS A 44 -6.36 6.36 -5.51
CA LYS A 44 -5.20 5.69 -6.14
C LYS A 44 -4.19 5.20 -5.11
N PHE A 45 -4.11 5.86 -3.97
CA PHE A 45 -3.29 5.44 -2.83
C PHE A 45 -3.84 4.18 -2.16
N GLU A 46 -5.16 4.13 -1.95
CA GLU A 46 -5.85 2.95 -1.41
C GLU A 46 -5.72 1.74 -2.35
N ASP A 47 -5.82 1.98 -3.67
CA ASP A 47 -5.61 0.98 -4.72
C ASP A 47 -4.15 0.49 -4.78
N PHE A 48 -3.17 1.40 -4.73
CA PHE A 48 -1.74 1.06 -4.71
C PHE A 48 -1.36 0.19 -3.51
N LEU A 49 -1.89 0.50 -2.32
CA LEU A 49 -1.68 -0.31 -1.13
C LEU A 49 -2.46 -1.64 -1.17
N ARG A 50 -3.30 -1.85 -2.19
CA ARG A 50 -4.20 -3.01 -2.33
C ARG A 50 -5.02 -3.27 -1.07
N ILE A 51 -5.29 -2.23 -0.28
CA ILE A 51 -6.03 -2.35 0.99
C ILE A 51 -7.48 -2.74 0.72
N GLY A 52 -8.04 -2.30 -0.42
CA GLY A 52 -9.37 -2.71 -0.86
C GLY A 52 -9.43 -4.18 -1.32
N ASP A 53 -8.48 -4.63 -2.13
CA ASP A 53 -8.51 -5.94 -2.77
C ASP A 53 -8.02 -7.08 -1.86
N GLU A 54 -6.95 -6.85 -1.09
CA GLU A 54 -6.36 -7.87 -0.21
C GLU A 54 -7.27 -8.16 1.00
N ALA A 55 -7.91 -7.11 1.56
CA ALA A 55 -8.90 -7.28 2.63
C ALA A 55 -10.17 -7.98 2.13
N SER A 56 -10.62 -7.69 0.90
CA SER A 56 -11.78 -8.38 0.32
C SER A 56 -11.49 -9.84 -0.02
N ARG A 57 -10.24 -10.19 -0.38
CA ARG A 57 -9.80 -11.57 -0.60
C ARG A 57 -9.75 -12.37 0.70
N MET A 58 -9.27 -11.78 1.79
CA MET A 58 -9.27 -12.41 3.12
C MET A 58 -10.66 -12.61 3.71
N LEU A 59 -11.68 -11.85 3.26
CA LEU A 59 -13.06 -11.96 3.75
C LEU A 59 -13.90 -12.99 2.97
N GLN A 60 -13.37 -13.54 1.87
CA GLN A 60 -14.03 -14.54 1.02
C GLN A 60 -13.50 -15.98 1.22
N GLU A 61 -12.55 -16.19 2.14
CA GLU A 61 -12.14 -17.54 2.59
C GLU A 61 -12.91 -18.00 3.84
#